data_AF-A0A8T7LDR9-F1
#
_entry.id   AF-A0A8T7LDR9-F1
#
_cell.length_a   1.000
_cell.length_b   1.000
_cell.length_c   1.000
_cell.angle_alpha   90.00
_cell.angle_beta   90.00
_cell.angle_gamma   90.00
#
_symmetry.space_group_name_H-M   'P 1'
#
loop_
_entity.id
_entity.type
_entity.pdbx_description
1 polymer ?
#
loop_
_entity_poly.entity_id
_entity_poly.type
_entity_poly.pdbx_seq_one_letter_code
_entity_poly.pdbx_strand_id
1 'polypeptide(L)'
;MIDDLSFSVNVPADQIETLLPILRDVAADVQIAPSKELDWQTVVVIMEGVGKVAGGITAVMILAEKLNAWRKALRQQGRTPEGRLKRPGQPTLDLATATDQEVLEWLIATPPVK
;
A
#
# COMPACT_ATOMS: atom_id res chain seq x y z
N MET A 1 17.79 -12.44 -9.56
CA MET A 1 16.82 -11.34 -9.73
C MET A 1 16.72 -10.61 -8.38
N ILE A 2 16.54 -9.30 -8.36
CA ILE A 2 16.30 -8.56 -7.12
C ILE A 2 14.79 -8.60 -6.91
N ASP A 3 14.30 -9.26 -5.85
CA ASP A 3 12.86 -9.32 -5.59
C ASP A 3 12.44 -8.03 -4.88
N ASP A 4 12.23 -6.99 -5.69
CA ASP A 4 11.63 -5.73 -5.27
C ASP A 4 10.13 -5.92 -5.09
N LEU A 5 9.56 -5.24 -4.09
CA LEU A 5 8.11 -5.20 -3.90
C LEU A 5 7.54 -4.04 -4.70
N SER A 6 6.73 -4.34 -5.71
CA SER A 6 5.96 -3.34 -6.46
C SER A 6 4.46 -3.55 -6.29
N PHE A 7 3.75 -2.48 -5.98
CA PHE A 7 2.29 -2.48 -5.95
C PHE A 7 1.74 -1.08 -6.25
N SER A 8 0.44 -1.01 -6.44
CA SER A 8 -0.26 0.27 -6.57
C SER A 8 -1.35 0.41 -5.51
N VAL A 9 -1.58 1.64 -5.07
CA VAL A 9 -2.69 2.04 -4.21
C VAL A 9 -3.56 3.03 -4.98
N ASN A 10 -4.81 2.65 -5.23
CA ASN A 10 -5.82 3.60 -5.68
C ASN A 10 -6.47 4.22 -4.47
N VAL A 11 -6.51 5.55 -4.39
CA VAL A 11 -7.04 6.32 -3.26
C VAL A 11 -7.73 7.58 -3.76
N PRO A 12 -8.81 8.06 -3.11
CA PRO A 12 -9.39 9.36 -3.40
C PRO A 12 -8.41 10.52 -3.21
N ALA A 13 -8.57 11.57 -4.01
CA ALA A 13 -7.71 12.75 -3.98
C ALA A 13 -7.74 13.50 -2.64
N ASP A 14 -8.80 13.39 -1.84
CA ASP A 14 -8.90 14.00 -0.51
C ASP A 14 -8.22 13.17 0.59
N GLN A 15 -7.82 11.93 0.30
CA GLN A 15 -7.12 11.03 1.22
C GLN A 15 -5.64 10.87 0.87
N ILE A 16 -5.25 11.13 -0.38
CA ILE A 16 -3.86 11.04 -0.87
C ILE A 16 -2.89 11.85 -0.01
N GLU A 17 -3.25 13.05 0.42
CA GLU A 17 -2.35 13.97 1.14
C GLU A 17 -1.90 13.39 2.49
N THR A 18 -2.77 12.59 3.11
CA THR A 18 -2.48 11.92 4.38
C THR A 18 -1.75 10.58 4.21
N LEU A 19 -1.93 9.93 3.06
CA LEU A 19 -1.34 8.62 2.75
C LEU A 19 0.06 8.73 2.15
N LEU A 20 0.30 9.75 1.32
CA LEU A 20 1.55 9.91 0.58
C LEU A 20 2.80 10.02 1.47
N PRO A 21 2.78 10.74 2.62
CA PRO A 21 3.93 10.77 3.54
C PRO A 21 4.27 9.39 4.10
N ILE A 22 3.26 8.55 4.36
CA ILE A 22 3.45 7.18 4.86
C ILE A 22 4.16 6.32 3.83
N LEU A 23 3.73 6.40 2.56
CA LEU A 23 4.33 5.62 1.48
C LEU A 23 5.78 6.05 1.22
N ARG A 24 6.06 7.36 1.24
CA ARG A 24 7.42 7.91 1.02
C ARG A 24 8.40 7.60 2.14
N ASP A 25 7.92 7.36 3.35
CA ASP A 25 8.78 7.06 4.51
C ASP A 25 9.47 5.68 4.40
N VAL A 26 8.84 4.75 3.69
CA VAL A 26 9.28 3.34 3.63
C VAL A 26 9.65 2.86 2.23
N ALA A 27 9.14 3.52 1.19
CA ALA A 27 9.38 3.14 -0.19
C ALA A 27 10.69 3.70 -0.72
N ALA A 28 11.32 2.95 -1.63
CA ALA A 28 12.45 3.43 -2.41
C ALA A 28 11.99 4.43 -3.47
N ASP A 29 10.82 4.21 -4.07
CA ASP A 29 10.19 5.14 -5.00
C ASP A 29 8.66 5.17 -4.87
N VAL A 30 8.08 6.35 -5.09
CA VAL A 30 6.62 6.61 -5.03
C VAL A 30 6.23 7.52 -6.20
N GLN A 31 5.47 6.98 -7.14
CA GLN A 31 5.00 7.71 -8.32
C GLN A 31 3.48 7.90 -8.27
N ILE A 32 3.01 9.08 -8.64
CA ILE A 32 1.56 9.37 -8.71
C ILE A 32 1.15 9.40 -10.18
N ALA A 33 0.12 8.63 -10.51
CA ALA A 33 -0.50 8.60 -11.82
C ALA A 33 -2.00 8.97 -11.71
N PRO A 34 -2.57 9.63 -12.74
CA PRO A 34 -4.01 9.82 -12.83
C PRO A 34 -4.74 8.48 -12.80
N SER A 35 -5.81 8.38 -12.00
CA SER A 35 -6.70 7.21 -12.05
C SER A 35 -7.65 7.31 -13.25
N LYS A 36 -8.20 6.16 -13.66
CA LYS A 36 -9.34 6.12 -14.60
C LYS A 36 -10.65 6.58 -13.96
N GLU A 37 -10.74 6.51 -12.63
CA GLU A 37 -11.89 6.96 -11.86
C GLU A 37 -11.73 8.46 -11.56
N LEU A 38 -12.78 9.24 -11.86
CA LEU A 38 -12.82 10.67 -11.54
C LEU A 38 -12.60 10.85 -10.03
N ASP A 39 -11.77 11.82 -9.64
CA ASP A 39 -11.42 12.14 -8.24
C ASP A 39 -10.56 11.11 -7.50
N TRP A 40 -10.07 10.08 -8.20
CA TRP A 40 -9.11 9.11 -7.65
C TRP A 40 -7.71 9.33 -8.22
N GLN A 41 -6.71 8.88 -7.47
CA GLN A 41 -5.32 8.83 -7.90
C GLN A 41 -4.76 7.43 -7.68
N THR A 42 -3.84 7.04 -8.55
CA THR A 42 -3.09 5.79 -8.42
C THR A 42 -1.67 6.12 -7.97
N VAL A 43 -1.27 5.61 -6.82
CA VAL A 43 0.11 5.69 -6.33
C VAL A 43 0.79 4.37 -6.62
N VAL A 44 1.86 4.39 -7.41
CA VAL A 44 2.75 3.24 -7.60
C VAL A 44 3.85 3.31 -6.56
N VAL A 45 4.07 2.21 -5.85
CA VAL A 45 5.03 2.08 -4.76
C VAL A 45 6.04 0.99 -5.12
N ILE A 46 7.32 1.31 -4.98
CA ILE A 46 8.43 0.39 -5.20
C ILE A 46 9.28 0.36 -3.93
N MET A 47 9.48 -0.83 -3.37
CA MET A 47 10.40 -1.07 -2.26
C MET A 47 11.50 -2.01 -2.71
N GLU A 48 12.76 -1.57 -2.60
CA GLU A 48 13.90 -2.35 -3.05
C GLU A 48 14.33 -3.42 -2.02
N GLY A 49 14.79 -4.57 -2.51
CA GLY A 49 15.52 -5.54 -1.67
C GLY A 49 14.67 -6.32 -0.64
N VAL A 50 13.35 -6.35 -0.82
CA VAL A 50 12.41 -7.01 0.11
C VAL A 50 12.69 -8.51 0.28
N GLY A 51 13.14 -9.20 -0.79
CA GLY A 51 13.46 -10.63 -0.74
C GLY A 51 14.89 -11.01 -0.34
N LYS A 52 15.80 -10.05 -0.08
CA LYS A 52 17.24 -10.33 0.08
C LYS A 52 17.80 -10.09 1.47
N VAL A 53 17.17 -9.24 2.27
CA VAL A 53 17.73 -8.77 3.54
C VAL A 53 16.63 -8.79 4.60
N ALA A 54 16.96 -9.16 5.84
CA ALA A 54 16.01 -9.08 6.96
C ALA A 54 15.35 -7.69 7.07
N GLY A 55 16.08 -6.62 6.68
CA GLY A 55 15.56 -5.25 6.61
C GLY A 55 14.42 -5.05 5.61
N GLY A 56 14.36 -5.84 4.54
CA GLY A 56 13.31 -5.77 3.52
C GLY A 56 11.94 -6.22 4.04
N ILE A 57 11.90 -7.35 4.76
CA ILE A 57 10.68 -7.81 5.45
C ILE A 57 10.29 -6.83 6.56
N THR A 58 11.27 -6.29 7.30
CA THR A 58 11.01 -5.25 8.31
C THR A 58 10.36 -4.01 7.71
N ALA A 59 10.82 -3.54 6.54
CA ALA A 59 10.21 -2.40 5.86
C ALA A 59 8.74 -2.68 5.48
N VAL A 60 8.43 -3.90 5.04
CA VAL A 60 7.05 -4.33 4.74
C VAL A 60 6.17 -4.35 5.99
N MET A 61 6.69 -4.84 7.12
CA MET A 61 5.95 -4.81 8.39
C MET A 61 5.67 -3.38 8.85
N ILE A 62 6.67 -2.48 8.75
CA ILE A 62 6.51 -1.06 9.11
C ILE A 62 5.47 -0.39 8.20
N LEU A 63 5.49 -0.68 6.89
CA LEU A 63 4.47 -0.19 5.97
C LEU A 63 3.06 -0.66 6.38
N ALA A 64 2.90 -1.96 6.68
CA ALA A 64 1.62 -2.52 7.10
C ALA A 64 1.10 -1.83 8.37
N GLU A 65 1.97 -1.61 9.36
CA GLU A 65 1.63 -0.91 10.60
C GLU A 65 1.18 0.53 10.34
N LYS A 66 1.93 1.29 9.54
CA LYS A 66 1.60 2.68 9.21
C LYS A 66 0.30 2.78 8.40
N LEU A 67 0.05 1.87 7.46
CA LEU A 67 -1.22 1.80 6.73
C LEU A 67 -2.37 1.54 7.69
N ASN A 68 -2.23 0.59 8.61
CA ASN A 68 -3.27 0.30 9.59
C ASN A 68 -3.51 1.47 10.57
N ALA A 69 -2.45 2.18 10.98
CA ALA A 69 -2.56 3.39 11.78
C ALA A 69 -3.32 4.50 11.05
N TRP A 70 -3.02 4.73 9.77
CA TRP A 70 -3.75 5.67 8.91
C TRP A 70 -5.23 5.32 8.78
N ARG A 71 -5.54 4.04 8.55
CA ARG A 71 -6.93 3.55 8.47
C ARG A 71 -7.69 3.78 9.77
N LYS A 72 -7.05 3.54 10.92
CA LYS A 72 -7.63 3.79 12.25
C LYS A 72 -7.85 5.28 12.49
N ALA A 73 -6.88 6.13 12.12
CA ALA A 73 -6.98 7.58 12.27
C ALA A 73 -8.16 8.16 11.46
N LEU A 74 -8.37 7.72 10.22
CA LEU A 74 -9.53 8.14 9.44
C LEU A 74 -10.86 7.73 10.08
N ARG A 75 -10.95 6.49 10.57
CA ARG A 75 -12.15 6.01 11.29
C ARG A 75 -12.44 6.81 12.56
N GLN A 76 -11.40 7.19 13.31
CA GLN A 76 -11.54 8.06 14.50
C GLN A 76 -12.06 9.46 14.16
N GLN A 77 -11.80 9.94 12.94
CA GLN A 77 -12.35 11.19 12.42
C GLN A 77 -13.75 11.04 11.80
N GLY A 78 -14.36 9.85 11.89
CA GLY A 78 -15.66 9.55 11.27
C GLY A 78 -15.61 9.37 9.74
N ARG A 79 -14.41 9.20 9.16
CA ARG A 79 -14.20 8.97 7.73
C ARG A 79 -13.92 7.50 7.44
N THR A 80 -14.36 7.03 6.28
CA THR A 80 -14.01 5.70 5.77
C THR A 80 -12.65 5.76 5.07
N PRO A 81 -11.68 4.89 5.41
CA PRO A 81 -10.41 4.82 4.70
C PRO A 81 -10.62 4.16 3.35
N GLU A 82 -10.72 4.98 2.31
CA GLU A 82 -11.02 4.51 0.95
C GLU A 82 -9.69 4.30 0.23
N GLY A 83 -9.34 3.04 -0.01
CA GLY A 83 -8.10 2.73 -0.70
C GLY A 83 -8.09 1.29 -1.17
N ARG A 84 -7.49 1.03 -2.34
CA ARG A 84 -7.43 -0.31 -2.94
C ARG A 84 -6.00 -0.67 -3.29
N LEU A 85 -5.45 -1.70 -2.65
CA LEU A 85 -4.14 -2.25 -3.00
C LEU A 85 -4.27 -3.19 -4.21
N LYS A 86 -3.40 -3.01 -5.19
CA LYS A 86 -3.40 -3.78 -6.44
C LYS A 86 -1.98 -4.20 -6.83
N ARG A 87 -1.83 -5.48 -7.18
CA ARG A 87 -0.60 -6.08 -7.71
C ARG A 87 -0.97 -7.15 -8.73
N PRO A 88 -0.23 -7.30 -9.85
CA PRO A 88 -0.48 -8.39 -10.80
C PRO A 88 -0.44 -9.77 -10.12
N GLY A 89 -1.37 -10.65 -10.47
CA GLY A 89 -1.42 -12.01 -9.92
C GLY A 89 -2.00 -12.14 -8.51
N GLN A 90 -2.42 -11.03 -7.90
CA GLN A 90 -2.98 -11.01 -6.54
C GLN A 90 -4.35 -10.32 -6.51
N PRO A 91 -5.33 -10.82 -5.73
CA PRO A 91 -6.63 -10.15 -5.57
C PRO A 91 -6.47 -8.71 -5.06
N THR A 92 -7.36 -7.81 -5.48
CA THR A 92 -7.39 -6.44 -4.95
C THR A 92 -7.79 -6.47 -3.48
N LEU A 93 -7.07 -5.76 -2.61
CA LEU A 93 -7.45 -5.58 -1.21
C LEU A 93 -8.12 -4.23 -1.00
N ASP A 94 -9.32 -4.24 -0.43
CA ASP A 94 -10.03 -3.02 -0.03
C ASP A 94 -9.64 -2.60 1.41
N LEU A 95 -9.01 -1.44 1.53
CA LEU A 95 -8.58 -0.87 2.81
C LEU A 95 -9.74 -0.37 3.66
N ALA A 96 -10.94 -0.19 3.11
CA ALA A 96 -12.11 0.17 3.92
C ALA A 96 -12.51 -0.99 4.85
N THR A 97 -12.46 -2.22 4.33
CA THR A 97 -13.00 -3.42 4.99
C THR A 97 -11.94 -4.37 5.53
N ALA A 98 -10.69 -4.30 5.05
CA ALA A 98 -9.65 -5.24 5.47
C ALA A 98 -9.43 -5.23 7.01
N THR A 99 -8.90 -6.30 7.55
CA THR A 99 -8.32 -6.34 8.89
C THR A 99 -6.88 -5.86 8.86
N ASP A 100 -6.29 -5.64 10.02
CA ASP A 100 -4.85 -5.31 10.11
C ASP A 100 -3.99 -6.46 9.57
N GLN A 101 -4.43 -7.69 9.83
CA GLN A 101 -3.76 -8.93 9.39
C GLN A 101 -3.84 -9.10 7.87
N GLU A 102 -5.00 -8.89 7.26
CA GLU A 102 -5.16 -8.99 5.80
C GLU A 102 -4.27 -7.99 5.05
N VAL A 103 -4.03 -6.80 5.60
CA VAL A 103 -3.09 -5.83 5.02
C VAL A 103 -1.66 -6.36 5.03
N LEU A 104 -1.21 -6.92 6.16
CA LEU A 104 0.13 -7.49 6.26
C LEU A 104 0.28 -8.69 5.32
N GLU A 105 -0.66 -9.63 5.37
CA GLU A 105 -0.67 -10.83 4.53
C GLU A 105 -0.64 -10.47 3.05
N TRP A 106 -1.41 -9.47 2.64
CA TRP A 106 -1.40 -9.00 1.27
C TRP A 106 -0.04 -8.43 0.86
N LEU A 107 0.62 -7.67 1.72
CA LEU A 107 1.91 -7.08 1.39
C LEU A 107 3.03 -8.12 1.27
N ILE A 108 3.05 -9.12 2.15
CA ILE A 108 4.07 -10.19 2.15
C ILE A 108 3.79 -11.29 1.12
N ALA A 109 2.54 -11.42 0.65
CA ALA A 109 2.19 -12.41 -0.34
C ALA A 109 3.02 -12.22 -1.62
N THR A 110 3.73 -13.28 -2.00
CA THR A 110 4.45 -13.32 -3.27
C THR A 110 3.43 -13.56 -4.38
N PRO A 111 3.33 -12.68 -5.40
CA PRO A 111 2.46 -12.94 -6.53
C PRO A 111 2.96 -14.22 -7.24
N PRO A 112 2.06 -15.11 -7.70
CA PRO A 112 2.46 -16.30 -8.43
C PRO A 112 3.21 -15.89 -9.70
N VAL A 113 4.41 -16.47 -9.88
CA VAL A 113 5.20 -16.30 -11.10
C VAL A 113 4.40 -16.88 -12.26
N LYS A 114 4.11 -16.04 -13.27
CA LYS A 114 3.61 -16.52 -14.57
C LYS A 114 4.76 -16.95 -15.45
#